data_AF-A0A6N8Y841-F1
#
_entry.id   AF-A0A6N8Y841-F1
#
_cell.length_a   1.000
_cell.length_b   1.000
_cell.length_c   1.000
_cell.angle_alpha   90.00
_cell.angle_beta   90.00
_cell.angle_gamma   90.00
#
_symmetry.space_group_name_H-M   'P 1'
#
loop_
_entity.id
_entity.type
_entity.pdbx_description
1 polymer ?
#
loop_
_entity_poly.entity_id
_entity_poly.type
_entity_poly.pdbx_seq_one_letter_code
_entity_poly.pdbx_strand_id
1 'polypeptide(L)'
;MMGFKEDADFARFVSMGAVGAAAVAHHLSTEHGHRMIELERYAMANKVWQTKVKRLRLPDLLCVRCGLRVEARAKSRLGIVMSHSDTPGREWDAGGMRDHDLYAFLRADLDTFPPQTGLPTYFEAHGLRSTEQHARRSAPKAASEGSEVTLTWPCWVPSASGRLLGIDEDDRIVYSDTGGRRRLAAD
;
A
#
# COMPACT_ATOMS: atom_id res chain seq x y z
N MET A 1 -26.45 -16.04 8.17
CA MET A 1 -26.01 -15.20 9.30
C MET A 1 -24.86 -14.34 8.79
N MET A 2 -25.08 -13.04 8.64
CA MET A 2 -24.15 -12.10 8.01
C MET A 2 -22.91 -11.96 8.90
N GLY A 3 -21.75 -12.42 8.43
CA GLY A 3 -20.48 -12.27 9.12
C GLY A 3 -19.96 -10.85 8.95
N PHE A 4 -20.39 -9.94 9.82
CA PHE A 4 -19.69 -8.67 9.96
C PHE A 4 -18.34 -8.96 10.63
N LYS A 5 -17.25 -8.44 10.06
CA LYS A 5 -16.02 -8.24 10.85
C LYS A 5 -16.43 -7.49 12.11
N GLU A 6 -15.96 -7.90 13.28
CA GLU A 6 -16.23 -7.16 14.52
C GLU A 6 -15.92 -5.68 14.31
N ASP A 7 -16.81 -4.79 14.78
CA ASP A 7 -16.78 -3.35 14.47
C ASP A 7 -15.40 -2.70 14.74
N ALA A 8 -14.63 -3.27 15.68
CA ALA A 8 -13.27 -2.86 16.01
C ALA A 8 -12.25 -3.11 14.88
N ASP A 9 -12.28 -4.27 14.23
CA ASP A 9 -11.40 -4.58 13.11
C ASP A 9 -11.70 -3.69 11.90
N PHE A 10 -12.99 -3.44 11.66
CA PHE A 10 -13.40 -2.50 10.63
C PHE A 10 -12.86 -1.09 10.90
N ALA A 11 -13.03 -0.59 12.13
CA ALA A 11 -12.49 0.71 12.53
C ALA A 11 -10.95 0.76 12.41
N ARG A 12 -10.26 -0.33 12.75
CA ARG A 12 -8.79 -0.47 12.59
C ARG A 12 -8.39 -0.37 11.12
N PHE A 13 -9.06 -1.06 10.21
CA PHE A 13 -8.73 -1.00 8.77
C PHE A 13 -9.01 0.38 8.17
N VAL A 14 -10.11 1.03 8.55
CA VAL A 14 -10.41 2.42 8.12
C VAL A 14 -9.32 3.37 8.62
N SER A 15 -8.93 3.25 9.90
CA SER A 15 -7.87 4.05 10.51
C SER A 15 -6.52 3.86 9.84
N MET A 16 -6.18 2.61 9.50
CA MET A 16 -4.96 2.30 8.76
C MET A 16 -4.91 3.02 7.41
N GLY A 17 -6.00 2.97 6.65
CA GLY A 17 -6.12 3.64 5.36
C GLY A 17 -5.96 5.15 5.47
N ALA A 18 -6.67 5.78 6.41
CA ALA A 18 -6.64 7.22 6.62
C ALA A 18 -5.26 7.74 7.01
N VAL A 19 -4.64 7.10 8.01
CA VAL A 19 -3.28 7.44 8.46
C VAL A 19 -2.27 7.23 7.33
N GLY A 20 -2.43 6.15 6.55
CA GLY A 20 -1.62 5.88 5.37
C GLY A 20 -1.66 6.98 4.33
N ALA A 21 -2.87 7.36 3.90
CA ALA A 21 -3.06 8.43 2.91
C ALA A 21 -2.53 9.77 3.42
N ALA A 22 -2.76 10.11 4.69
CA ALA A 22 -2.24 11.33 5.29
C ALA A 22 -0.71 11.37 5.30
N ALA A 23 -0.06 10.26 5.66
CA ALA A 23 1.40 10.16 5.67
C ALA A 23 2.00 10.29 4.25
N VAL A 24 1.38 9.64 3.24
CA VAL A 24 1.79 9.76 1.84
C VAL A 24 1.64 11.19 1.34
N ALA A 25 0.51 11.84 1.64
CA ALA A 25 0.26 13.22 1.25
C ALA A 25 1.29 14.18 1.88
N HIS A 26 1.59 13.97 3.17
CA HIS A 26 2.60 14.74 3.90
C HIS A 26 3.98 14.57 3.26
N HIS A 27 4.45 13.33 3.09
CA HIS A 27 5.76 13.02 2.51
C HIS A 27 5.94 13.62 1.11
N LEU A 28 4.95 13.46 0.21
CA LEU A 28 5.00 14.06 -1.12
C LEU A 28 5.02 15.59 -1.08
N SER A 29 4.36 16.20 -0.09
CA SER A 29 4.30 17.65 0.02
C SER A 29 5.59 18.23 0.60
N THR A 30 6.16 17.60 1.64
CA THR A 30 7.36 18.11 2.33
C THR A 30 8.64 17.78 1.60
N GLU A 31 8.80 16.54 1.14
CA GLU A 31 10.07 16.06 0.57
C GLU A 31 10.14 16.27 -0.95
N HIS A 32 8.99 16.35 -1.62
CA HIS A 32 8.92 16.39 -3.08
C HIS A 32 8.16 17.61 -3.64
N GLY A 33 7.72 18.54 -2.78
CA GLY A 33 7.13 19.83 -3.20
C GLY A 33 5.76 19.72 -3.89
N HIS A 34 5.08 18.58 -3.76
CA HIS A 34 3.73 18.42 -4.29
C HIS A 34 2.69 19.17 -3.46
N ARG A 35 1.50 19.40 -4.05
CA ARG A 35 0.34 19.94 -3.33
C ARG A 35 -0.77 18.92 -3.38
N MET A 36 -0.74 17.98 -2.44
CA MET A 36 -1.66 16.85 -2.40
C MET A 36 -3.03 17.26 -1.83
N ILE A 37 -4.09 16.81 -2.49
CA ILE A 37 -5.47 16.87 -2.01
C ILE A 37 -6.10 15.47 -2.06
N GLU A 38 -7.19 15.26 -1.32
CA GLU A 38 -8.00 14.06 -1.44
C GLU A 38 -8.71 14.05 -2.79
N LEU A 39 -8.46 13.01 -3.60
CA LEU A 39 -9.26 12.73 -4.79
C LEU A 39 -10.45 11.84 -4.42
N GLU A 40 -10.20 10.77 -3.67
CA GLU A 40 -11.26 10.03 -3.01
C GLU A 40 -11.64 10.76 -1.72
N ARG A 41 -12.88 11.24 -1.64
CA ARG A 41 -13.35 12.02 -0.49
C ARG A 41 -13.10 11.27 0.82
N TYR A 42 -12.50 11.95 1.80
CA TYR A 42 -12.16 11.39 3.11
C TYR A 42 -11.18 10.21 3.05
N ALA A 43 -10.25 10.23 2.09
CA ALA A 43 -9.16 9.26 2.05
C ALA A 43 -8.19 9.38 3.23
N MET A 44 -8.03 10.59 3.79
CA MET A 44 -7.13 10.91 4.91
C MET A 44 -7.86 11.02 6.26
N ALA A 45 -9.15 10.68 6.34
CA ALA A 45 -9.96 10.85 7.53
C ALA A 45 -10.81 9.61 7.87
N ASN A 46 -10.98 9.35 9.17
CA ASN A 46 -11.78 8.24 9.71
C ASN A 46 -13.29 8.50 9.67
N LYS A 47 -13.82 8.91 8.52
CA LYS A 47 -15.27 9.10 8.35
C LYS A 47 -15.91 7.84 7.78
N VAL A 48 -16.57 7.08 8.67
CA VAL A 48 -17.44 5.96 8.28
C VAL A 48 -18.79 6.53 7.84
N TRP A 49 -19.04 6.55 6.53
CA TRP A 49 -20.38 6.79 5.99
C TRP A 49 -21.07 5.46 5.75
N GLN A 50 -22.40 5.47 5.68
CA GLN A 50 -23.25 4.29 5.60
C GLN A 50 -23.04 3.41 4.35
N THR A 51 -22.10 3.72 3.44
CA THR A 51 -21.43 2.74 2.56
C THR A 51 -20.35 3.43 1.69
N LYS A 52 -19.08 3.42 2.11
CA LYS A 52 -17.96 3.55 1.17
C LYS A 52 -17.80 2.21 0.44
N VAL A 53 -18.59 1.95 -0.60
CA VAL A 53 -18.36 0.76 -1.42
C VAL A 53 -17.20 1.05 -2.38
N LYS A 54 -15.98 0.66 -2.01
CA LYS A 54 -14.82 0.66 -2.93
C LYS A 54 -15.04 -0.41 -4.00
N ARG A 55 -15.85 -0.10 -5.02
CA ARG A 55 -16.07 -0.98 -6.18
C ARG A 55 -15.02 -0.82 -7.27
N LEU A 56 -14.32 0.31 -7.28
CA LEU A 56 -13.32 0.66 -8.29
C LEU A 56 -12.03 1.11 -7.63
N ARG A 57 -10.91 0.72 -8.22
CA ARG A 57 -9.57 1.16 -7.83
C ARG A 57 -9.31 2.56 -8.38
N LEU A 58 -9.42 3.56 -7.51
CA LEU A 58 -9.16 4.96 -7.86
C LEU A 58 -8.04 5.51 -6.98
N PRO A 59 -7.28 6.50 -7.46
CA PRO A 59 -6.29 7.17 -6.62
C PRO A 59 -6.96 7.84 -5.43
N ASP A 60 -6.36 7.68 -4.25
CA ASP A 60 -6.80 8.35 -3.03
C ASP A 60 -6.46 9.84 -3.08
N LEU A 61 -5.32 10.18 -3.68
CA LEU A 61 -4.72 11.51 -3.67
C LEU A 61 -4.46 12.04 -5.08
N LEU A 62 -4.53 13.37 -5.23
CA LEU A 62 -4.18 14.11 -6.44
C LEU A 62 -3.30 15.31 -6.10
N CYS A 63 -2.22 15.51 -6.83
CA CYS A 63 -1.44 16.74 -6.79
C CYS A 63 -2.07 17.79 -7.70
N VAL A 64 -2.53 18.91 -7.16
CA VAL A 64 -3.13 19.99 -7.96
C VAL A 64 -2.12 20.83 -8.74
N ARG A 65 -0.81 20.63 -8.53
CA ARG A 65 0.24 21.33 -9.29
C ARG A 65 0.59 20.62 -10.58
N CYS A 66 0.75 19.29 -10.55
CA CYS A 66 1.27 18.52 -11.67
C CYS A 66 0.34 17.39 -12.13
N GLY A 67 -0.78 17.15 -11.44
CA GLY A 67 -1.72 16.09 -11.79
C GLY A 67 -1.31 14.68 -11.35
N LEU A 68 -0.19 14.52 -10.61
CA LEU A 68 0.23 13.24 -10.04
C LEU A 68 -0.89 12.64 -9.20
N ARG A 69 -1.20 11.35 -9.41
CA ARG A 69 -2.23 10.65 -8.64
C ARG A 69 -1.63 9.46 -7.93
N VAL A 70 -2.07 9.24 -6.70
CA VAL A 70 -1.48 8.24 -5.82
C VAL A 70 -2.56 7.49 -5.06
N GLU A 71 -2.46 6.17 -5.01
CA GLU A 71 -3.21 5.34 -4.09
C GLU A 71 -2.32 4.90 -2.92
N ALA A 72 -2.77 5.16 -1.69
CA ALA A 72 -2.05 4.81 -0.49
C ALA A 72 -2.41 3.40 0.01
N ARG A 73 -1.38 2.62 0.34
CA ARG A 73 -1.48 1.22 0.76
C ARG A 73 -0.75 1.02 2.06
N ALA A 74 -1.35 1.49 3.14
CA ALA A 74 -0.87 1.22 4.48
C ALA A 74 -1.13 -0.24 4.88
N LYS A 75 -0.13 -0.84 5.52
CA LYS A 75 -0.16 -2.22 6.00
C LYS A 75 0.45 -2.30 7.39
N SER A 76 -0.08 -3.19 8.24
CA SER A 76 0.57 -3.51 9.54
C SER A 76 1.91 -4.21 9.34
N ARG A 77 2.00 -5.10 8.34
CA ARG A 77 3.23 -5.69 7.84
C ARG A 77 3.47 -5.21 6.42
N LEU A 78 4.57 -4.52 6.20
CA LEU A 78 4.89 -3.98 4.89
C LEU A 78 5.09 -5.11 3.88
N GLY A 79 4.62 -4.89 2.67
CA GLY A 79 4.74 -5.80 1.54
C GLY A 79 3.95 -5.27 0.35
N ILE A 80 4.31 -5.71 -0.85
CA ILE A 80 3.61 -5.33 -2.09
C ILE A 80 2.43 -6.28 -2.27
N VAL A 81 1.30 -5.92 -1.65
CA VAL A 81 0.15 -6.81 -1.48
C VAL A 81 -1.15 -6.12 -1.89
N MET A 82 -1.89 -6.73 -2.82
CA MET A 82 -3.12 -6.18 -3.41
C MET A 82 -4.28 -7.17 -3.32
N SER A 83 -5.47 -6.69 -2.93
CA SER A 83 -6.70 -7.47 -3.11
C SER A 83 -7.02 -7.64 -4.59
N HIS A 84 -7.47 -8.83 -4.98
CA HIS A 84 -7.80 -9.18 -6.36
C HIS A 84 -9.06 -10.06 -6.41
N SER A 85 -9.79 -9.98 -7.50
CA SER A 85 -10.93 -10.85 -7.81
C SER A 85 -10.93 -11.19 -9.31
N ASP A 86 -11.34 -12.42 -9.65
CA ASP A 86 -11.60 -12.79 -11.05
C ASP A 86 -12.94 -12.25 -11.56
N THR A 87 -13.70 -11.54 -10.71
CA THR A 87 -14.96 -10.91 -11.12
C THR A 87 -14.64 -9.70 -11.98
N PRO A 88 -15.19 -9.58 -13.21
CA PRO A 88 -14.95 -8.44 -14.08
C PRO A 88 -15.24 -7.10 -13.40
N GLY A 89 -14.29 -6.16 -13.50
CA GLY A 89 -14.36 -4.85 -12.85
C GLY A 89 -13.99 -4.86 -11.37
N ARG A 90 -13.46 -5.98 -10.84
CA ARG A 90 -12.95 -6.13 -9.47
C ARG A 90 -11.55 -6.73 -9.40
N GLU A 91 -10.86 -6.77 -10.53
CA GLU A 91 -9.44 -7.07 -10.62
C GLU A 91 -8.64 -6.06 -9.79
N TRP A 92 -7.37 -6.35 -9.53
CA TRP A 92 -6.58 -5.59 -8.54
C TRP A 92 -6.29 -4.16 -9.02
N ASP A 93 -6.26 -3.98 -10.34
CA ASP A 93 -6.07 -2.74 -11.07
C ASP A 93 -7.35 -2.26 -11.77
N ALA A 94 -8.47 -2.95 -11.56
CA ALA A 94 -9.75 -2.60 -12.15
C ALA A 94 -10.25 -1.24 -11.65
N GLY A 95 -10.33 -0.27 -12.53
CA GLY A 95 -10.75 1.08 -12.19
C GLY A 95 -10.12 2.12 -13.10
N GLY A 96 -9.41 3.08 -12.49
CA GLY A 96 -8.97 4.30 -13.17
C GLY A 96 -7.49 4.66 -12.95
N MET A 97 -6.66 3.73 -12.47
CA MET A 97 -5.22 3.94 -12.31
C MET A 97 -4.51 3.93 -13.68
N ARG A 98 -3.96 5.07 -14.08
CA ARG A 98 -3.13 5.25 -15.29
C ARG A 98 -1.73 4.69 -15.06
N ASP A 99 -1.00 4.44 -16.14
CA ASP A 99 0.36 3.86 -16.10
C ASP A 99 1.32 4.56 -15.14
N HIS A 100 1.30 5.90 -15.15
CA HIS A 100 2.17 6.73 -14.30
C HIS A 100 1.57 7.12 -12.94
N ASP A 101 0.37 6.64 -12.62
CA ASP A 101 -0.12 6.81 -11.24
C ASP A 101 0.68 5.91 -10.31
N LEU A 102 0.81 6.34 -9.05
CA LEU A 102 1.62 5.64 -8.07
C LEU A 102 0.77 4.83 -7.09
N TYR A 103 1.22 3.63 -6.77
CA TYR A 103 0.86 2.94 -5.55
C TYR A 103 1.92 3.21 -4.49
N ALA A 104 1.51 3.78 -3.36
CA ALA A 104 2.40 4.10 -2.24
C ALA A 104 2.20 3.09 -1.11
N PHE A 105 3.15 2.19 -0.92
CA PHE A 105 3.12 1.20 0.17
C PHE A 105 3.88 1.71 1.38
N LEU A 106 3.30 1.60 2.56
CA LEU A 106 3.94 2.01 3.81
C LEU A 106 3.49 1.16 4.99
N ARG A 107 4.36 1.05 5.99
CA ARG A 107 4.00 0.42 7.26
C ARG A 107 3.19 1.41 8.09
N ALA A 108 2.12 0.94 8.72
CA ALA A 108 1.37 1.70 9.71
C ALA A 108 1.24 0.87 11.00
N ASP A 109 1.64 1.47 12.11
CA ASP A 109 1.54 0.91 13.45
C ASP A 109 0.44 1.62 14.23
N LEU A 110 -0.70 0.96 14.35
CA LEU A 110 -1.88 1.46 15.04
C LEU A 110 -1.88 1.13 16.53
N ASP A 111 -0.89 0.39 17.03
CA ASP A 111 -0.80 0.02 18.45
C ASP A 111 -0.15 1.15 19.29
N THR A 112 0.23 2.24 18.62
CA THR A 112 0.78 3.47 19.19
C THR A 112 -0.22 4.63 19.10
N PHE A 113 -0.11 5.61 20.00
CA PHE A 113 -0.90 6.85 19.95
C PHE A 113 0.01 8.09 20.06
N PRO A 114 0.07 8.96 19.04
CA PRO A 114 -0.58 8.82 17.74
C PRO A 114 -0.01 7.63 16.94
N PRO A 115 -0.76 7.07 15.97
CA PRO A 115 -0.25 6.02 15.10
C PRO A 115 1.04 6.42 14.40
N GLN A 116 1.97 5.48 14.30
CA GLN A 116 3.25 5.68 13.62
C GLN A 116 3.20 5.13 12.19
N THR A 117 3.90 5.80 11.27
CA THR A 117 4.05 5.35 9.89
C THR A 117 5.51 5.28 9.48
N GLY A 118 5.83 4.31 8.61
CA GLY A 118 7.11 4.26 7.91
C GLY A 118 7.12 5.17 6.69
N LEU A 119 8.31 5.34 6.09
CA LEU A 119 8.43 6.03 4.82
C LEU A 119 7.70 5.25 3.71
N PRO A 120 6.95 5.94 2.83
CA PRO A 120 6.29 5.29 1.71
C PRO A 120 7.26 4.91 0.59
N THR A 121 7.05 3.72 0.05
CA THR A 121 7.70 3.23 -1.18
C THR A 121 6.70 3.32 -2.32
N TYR A 122 7.11 3.93 -3.43
CA TYR A 122 6.25 4.19 -4.58
C TYR A 122 6.56 3.26 -5.73
N PHE A 123 5.51 2.75 -6.38
CA PHE A 123 5.60 1.99 -7.62
C PHE A 123 4.61 2.57 -8.62
N GLU A 124 5.03 2.75 -9.86
CA GLU A 124 4.10 3.08 -10.94
C GLU A 124 3.14 1.91 -11.21
N ALA A 125 1.90 2.23 -11.58
CA ALA A 125 0.90 1.23 -11.88
C ALA A 125 1.32 0.32 -13.04
N HIS A 126 1.98 0.87 -14.07
CA HIS A 126 2.52 0.07 -15.17
C HIS A 126 3.58 -0.94 -14.68
N GLY A 127 4.39 -0.57 -13.70
CA GLY A 127 5.42 -1.44 -13.12
C GLY A 127 4.81 -2.65 -12.42
N LEU A 128 3.74 -2.45 -11.66
CA LEU A 128 3.02 -3.57 -11.04
C LEU A 128 2.29 -4.45 -12.06
N ARG A 129 1.65 -3.85 -13.09
CA ARG A 129 0.99 -4.59 -14.19
C ARG A 129 1.97 -5.45 -14.97
N SER A 130 3.08 -4.89 -15.41
CA SER A 130 4.10 -5.60 -16.19
C SER A 130 4.81 -6.71 -15.43
N THR A 131 4.70 -6.72 -14.10
CA THR A 131 5.30 -7.74 -13.22
C THR A 131 4.26 -8.66 -12.57
N GLU A 132 2.99 -8.59 -12.97
CA GLU A 132 1.91 -9.38 -12.37
C GLU A 132 2.17 -10.89 -12.46
N GLN A 133 2.81 -11.38 -13.54
CA GLN A 133 3.17 -12.81 -13.63
C GLN A 133 4.09 -13.31 -12.51
N HIS A 134 4.79 -12.41 -11.81
CA HIS A 134 5.63 -12.76 -10.67
C HIS A 134 4.87 -12.75 -9.34
N ALA A 135 3.65 -12.20 -9.31
CA ALA A 135 2.84 -12.13 -8.11
C ALA A 135 2.30 -13.51 -7.72
N ARG A 136 2.42 -13.85 -6.44
CA ARG A 136 1.84 -15.06 -5.86
C ARG A 136 0.39 -14.81 -5.49
N ARG A 137 -0.50 -15.70 -5.91
CA ARG A 137 -1.92 -15.66 -5.59
C ARG A 137 -2.20 -16.47 -4.32
N SER A 138 -2.94 -15.89 -3.37
CA SER A 138 -3.39 -16.59 -2.17
C SER A 138 -4.53 -17.57 -2.49
N ALA A 139 -4.76 -18.54 -1.60
CA ALA A 139 -6.02 -19.26 -1.59
C ALA A 139 -7.20 -18.27 -1.40
N PRO A 140 -8.40 -18.55 -1.96
CA PRO A 140 -9.58 -17.75 -1.70
C PRO A 140 -9.90 -17.72 -0.20
N LYS A 141 -10.31 -16.55 0.30
CA LYS A 141 -10.86 -16.47 1.66
C LYS A 141 -12.18 -17.23 1.76
N ALA A 142 -12.54 -17.65 2.97
CA ALA A 142 -13.82 -18.30 3.22
C ALA A 142 -14.99 -17.43 2.68
N ALA A 143 -16.05 -18.06 2.16
CA ALA A 143 -17.17 -17.38 1.51
C ALA A 143 -17.84 -16.28 2.38
N SER A 144 -17.67 -16.35 3.71
CA SER A 144 -18.12 -15.33 4.67
C SER A 144 -17.33 -14.01 4.62
N GLU A 145 -16.11 -13.99 4.08
CA GLU A 145 -15.21 -12.83 4.01
C GLU A 145 -15.12 -12.18 2.61
N GLY A 146 -15.86 -12.73 1.64
CA GLY A 146 -15.79 -12.38 0.23
C GLY A 146 -14.80 -13.25 -0.55
N SER A 147 -15.11 -13.52 -1.81
CA SER A 147 -14.32 -14.34 -2.74
C SER A 147 -13.04 -13.64 -3.24
N GLU A 148 -12.49 -12.72 -2.45
CA GLU A 148 -11.30 -11.95 -2.80
C GLU A 148 -10.05 -12.76 -2.46
N VAL A 149 -9.20 -12.94 -3.47
CA VAL A 149 -7.84 -13.46 -3.30
C VAL A 149 -6.89 -12.27 -3.10
N THR A 150 -5.66 -12.56 -2.73
CA THR A 150 -4.60 -11.56 -2.62
C THR A 150 -3.50 -11.88 -3.63
N LEU A 151 -3.01 -10.86 -4.32
CA LEU A 151 -1.77 -10.89 -5.09
C LEU A 151 -0.64 -10.30 -4.24
N THR A 152 0.46 -11.04 -4.15
CA THR A 152 1.66 -10.64 -3.40
C THR A 152 2.87 -10.68 -4.32
N TRP A 153 3.45 -9.53 -4.61
CA TRP A 153 4.71 -9.48 -5.36
C TRP A 153 5.87 -9.86 -4.43
N PRO A 154 6.86 -10.62 -4.92
CA PRO A 154 8.08 -10.89 -4.17
C PRO A 154 8.75 -9.58 -3.77
N CYS A 155 8.99 -9.41 -2.48
CA CYS A 155 9.72 -8.27 -1.95
C CYS A 155 10.45 -8.67 -0.68
N TRP A 156 11.63 -8.11 -0.50
CA TRP A 156 12.33 -8.16 0.77
C TRP A 156 12.07 -6.86 1.55
N VAL A 157 11.67 -7.00 2.82
CA VAL A 157 11.50 -5.86 3.72
C VAL A 157 12.55 -5.96 4.83
N PRO A 158 13.47 -4.99 4.93
CA PRO A 158 14.49 -5.02 5.98
C PRO A 158 13.85 -4.90 7.36
N SER A 159 14.39 -5.63 8.33
CA SER A 159 13.94 -5.59 9.73
C SER A 159 14.44 -4.35 10.49
N ALA A 160 15.41 -3.61 9.92
CA ALA A 160 15.99 -2.42 10.51
C ALA A 160 16.41 -1.41 9.44
N SER A 161 16.52 -0.14 9.82
CA SER A 161 17.02 0.92 8.95
C SER A 161 18.46 0.65 8.52
N GLY A 162 18.80 1.13 7.32
CA GLY A 162 20.11 0.95 6.74
C GLY A 162 20.24 1.66 5.40
N ARG A 163 21.39 1.50 4.76
CA ARG A 163 21.66 2.01 3.42
C ARG A 163 21.85 0.85 2.45
N LEU A 164 21.10 0.86 1.35
CA LEU A 164 21.32 -0.07 0.25
C LEU A 164 22.72 0.18 -0.35
N LEU A 165 23.51 -0.87 -0.48
CA LEU A 165 24.85 -0.83 -1.08
C LEU A 165 24.85 -1.35 -2.52
N GLY A 166 23.91 -2.23 -2.86
CA GLY A 166 23.75 -2.76 -4.22
C GLY A 166 23.25 -4.18 -4.22
N ILE A 167 23.47 -4.85 -5.35
CA ILE A 167 23.26 -6.29 -5.54
C ILE A 167 24.64 -6.92 -5.71
N ASP A 168 24.92 -8.04 -5.03
CA ASP A 168 26.18 -8.77 -5.19
C ASP A 168 26.17 -9.71 -6.40
N GLU A 169 27.27 -10.44 -6.61
CA GLU A 169 27.45 -11.38 -7.73
C GLU A 169 26.49 -12.58 -7.68
N ASP A 170 25.85 -12.84 -6.53
CA ASP A 170 24.89 -13.92 -6.32
C ASP A 170 23.43 -13.40 -6.36
N ASP A 171 23.21 -12.21 -6.94
CA ASP A 171 21.90 -11.53 -7.02
C ASP A 171 21.25 -11.20 -5.66
N ARG A 172 22.04 -11.10 -4.58
CA ARG A 172 21.52 -10.77 -3.24
C ARG A 172 21.59 -9.28 -2.96
N ILE A 173 20.57 -8.77 -2.28
CA ILE A 173 20.55 -7.38 -1.82
C ILE A 173 21.59 -7.20 -0.69
N VAL A 174 22.50 -6.26 -0.88
CA VAL A 174 23.53 -5.88 0.09
C VAL A 174 23.17 -4.55 0.73
N TYR A 175 23.21 -4.46 2.05
CA TYR A 175 22.95 -3.21 2.77
C TYR A 175 23.88 -3.03 3.97
N SER A 176 24.05 -1.79 4.44
CA SER A 176 24.69 -1.50 5.73
C SER A 176 23.64 -1.16 6.77
N ASP A 177 23.69 -1.79 7.95
CA ASP A 177 22.84 -1.40 9.08
C ASP A 177 23.26 -0.02 9.65
N THR A 178 22.48 0.52 10.59
CA THR A 178 22.80 1.81 11.25
C THR A 178 24.12 1.80 12.02
N GLY A 179 24.65 0.61 12.35
CA GLY A 179 25.98 0.43 12.95
C GLY A 179 27.11 0.36 11.92
N GLY A 180 26.83 0.53 10.62
CA GLY A 180 27.79 0.48 9.53
C GLY A 180 28.24 -0.94 9.14
N ARG A 181 27.62 -1.99 9.70
CA ARG A 181 27.98 -3.36 9.34
C ARG A 181 27.29 -3.76 8.05
N ARG A 182 28.06 -4.33 7.13
CA ARG A 182 27.55 -4.93 5.89
C ARG A 182 26.72 -6.17 6.21
N ARG A 183 25.53 -6.26 5.62
CA ARG A 183 24.56 -7.33 5.75
C ARG A 183 24.07 -7.76 4.37
N LEU A 184 23.60 -8.99 4.29
CA LEU A 184 22.90 -9.53 3.13
C LEU A 184 21.43 -9.64 3.49
N ALA A 185 20.54 -9.32 2.55
CA ALA A 185 19.14 -9.70 2.66
C ALA A 185 19.06 -11.23 2.74
N ALA A 186 18.30 -11.73 3.70
CA ALA A 186 17.89 -13.12 3.72
C ALA A 186 16.69 -13.31 2.79
N ASP A 187 16.63 -14.47 2.12
CA ASP A 187 15.52 -14.91 1.30
C ASP A 187 14.19 -15.02 2.08
#